data_AF-A0A4Q3SC08-F1
#
_entry.id   AF-A0A4Q3SC08-F1
#
_cell.length_a   1.000
_cell.length_b   1.000
_cell.length_c   1.000
_cell.angle_alpha   90.00
_cell.angle_beta   90.00
_cell.angle_gamma   90.00
#
_symmetry.space_group_name_H-M   'P 1'
#
loop_
_entity.id
_entity.type
_entity.pdbx_description
1 polymer ?
#
loop_
_entity_poly.entity_id
_entity_poly.type
_entity_poly.pdbx_seq_one_letter_code
_entity_poly.pdbx_strand_id
1 'polypeptide(L)'
;MIVPLAEKELFWIGASYIWDFEDAGPTKAFLENTTQALQQTLKIPFEIVAHHAGLRPATLERRPFVGLHPSHPAVGILNGMGTKGCSLAPFFASQLTDHLLRDAPIAKDADVKRFAKVLARS
;
A
#
# COMPACT_ATOMS: atom_id res chain seq x y z
N MET A 1 -9.74 -0.30 12.55
CA MET A 1 -8.72 -0.38 13.62
C MET A 1 -8.44 1.04 14.08
N ILE A 2 -8.30 1.27 15.40
CA ILE A 2 -7.89 2.56 15.97
C ILE A 2 -6.42 2.43 16.37
N VAL A 3 -5.58 3.37 15.95
CA VAL A 3 -4.13 3.34 16.16
C VAL A 3 -3.70 4.68 16.78
N PRO A 4 -2.99 4.69 17.92
CA PRO A 4 -2.44 5.93 18.47
C PRO A 4 -1.34 6.48 17.56
N LEU A 5 -1.29 7.80 17.41
CA LEU A 5 -0.21 8.50 16.73
C LEU A 5 0.88 8.90 17.72
N ALA A 6 2.00 9.42 17.20
CA ALA A 6 3.12 9.88 18.02
C ALA A 6 2.74 11.09 18.90
N GLU A 7 1.84 11.93 18.40
CA GLU A 7 1.28 13.06 19.12
C GLU A 7 0.25 12.60 20.16
N LYS A 8 0.27 13.22 21.34
CA LYS A 8 -0.65 12.87 22.42
C LYS A 8 -2.09 13.12 22.00
N GLU A 9 -2.97 12.20 22.43
CA GLU A 9 -4.42 12.27 22.21
C GLU A 9 -4.85 12.23 20.73
N LEU A 10 -3.91 12.03 19.80
CA LEU A 10 -4.24 11.79 18.40
C LEU A 10 -4.27 10.30 18.08
N PHE A 11 -5.33 9.91 17.39
CA PHE A 11 -5.58 8.55 16.96
C PHE A 11 -6.02 8.55 15.50
N TRP A 12 -5.59 7.54 14.75
CA TRP A 12 -6.10 7.29 13.41
C TRP A 12 -7.04 6.10 13.44
N ILE A 13 -8.24 6.27 12.88
CA ILE A 13 -9.13 5.18 12.52
C ILE A 13 -9.14 4.95 11.00
N GLY A 14 -9.03 3.69 10.62
CA GLY A 14 -9.13 3.28 9.23
C GLY A 14 -9.16 1.76 9.04
N ALA A 15 -9.24 1.30 7.81
CA ALA A 15 -9.43 2.09 6.59
C ALA A 15 -10.55 1.49 5.73
N SER A 16 -11.13 2.27 4.82
CA SER A 16 -12.04 1.76 3.81
C SER A 16 -11.32 0.92 2.75
N TYR A 17 -12.10 0.10 2.07
CA TYR A 17 -11.68 -0.70 0.93
C TYR A 17 -12.69 -0.54 -0.21
N ILE A 18 -12.38 0.36 -1.16
CA ILE A 18 -13.23 0.73 -2.28
C ILE A 18 -12.43 0.49 -3.57
N TRP A 19 -12.99 -0.29 -4.49
CA TRP A 19 -12.38 -0.57 -5.80
C TRP A 19 -12.80 0.46 -6.85
N ASP A 20 -14.09 0.77 -6.89
CA ASP A 20 -14.67 1.70 -7.86
C ASP A 20 -14.97 3.03 -7.16
N PHE A 21 -14.31 4.08 -7.61
CA PHE A 21 -14.48 5.44 -7.12
C PHE A 21 -14.32 6.42 -8.27
N GLU A 22 -15.11 7.49 -8.27
CA GLU A 22 -14.99 8.57 -9.25
C GLU A 22 -13.81 9.50 -8.93
N ASP A 23 -13.57 9.72 -7.64
CA ASP A 23 -12.52 10.58 -7.11
C ASP A 23 -11.69 9.85 -6.04
N ALA A 24 -10.39 10.12 -6.00
CA ALA A 24 -9.45 9.52 -5.06
C ALA A 24 -9.45 10.19 -3.67
N GLY A 25 -10.30 11.19 -3.47
CA GLY A 25 -10.44 11.93 -2.24
C GLY A 25 -11.25 11.22 -1.15
N PRO A 26 -11.27 11.81 0.04
CA PRO A 26 -12.02 11.27 1.17
C PRO A 26 -13.53 11.33 0.93
N THR A 27 -14.28 10.25 1.23
CA THR A 27 -15.71 10.18 0.94
C THR A 27 -16.57 10.54 2.15
N LYS A 28 -17.64 11.32 1.93
CA LYS A 28 -18.61 11.68 2.97
C LYS A 28 -19.23 10.44 3.64
N ALA A 29 -19.56 9.42 2.85
CA ALA A 29 -20.11 8.17 3.35
C ALA A 29 -19.17 7.44 4.33
N PHE A 30 -17.86 7.43 4.07
CA PHE A 30 -16.90 6.81 4.99
C PHE A 30 -16.80 7.59 6.31
N LEU A 31 -16.78 8.92 6.24
CA LEU A 31 -16.74 9.77 7.43
C LEU A 31 -17.98 9.56 8.32
N GLU A 32 -19.18 9.59 7.74
CA GLU A 32 -20.44 9.45 8.47
C GLU A 32 -20.55 8.07 9.14
N ASN A 33 -20.31 7.00 8.38
CA ASN A 33 -20.39 5.63 8.90
C ASN A 33 -19.36 5.38 10.02
N THR A 34 -18.13 5.86 9.84
CA THR A 34 -17.07 5.69 10.84
C THR A 34 -17.34 6.51 12.09
N THR A 35 -17.84 7.74 11.93
CA THR A 35 -18.21 8.61 13.07
C THR A 35 -19.35 8.00 13.88
N GLN A 36 -20.39 7.50 13.20
CA GLN A 36 -21.51 6.83 13.87
C GLN A 36 -21.05 5.59 14.64
N ALA A 37 -20.21 4.74 14.03
CA ALA A 37 -19.65 3.56 14.69
C ALA A 37 -18.79 3.93 15.91
N LEU A 38 -18.01 5.02 15.81
CA LEU A 38 -17.21 5.53 16.92
C LEU A 38 -18.08 6.04 18.07
N GLN A 39 -19.15 6.81 17.77
CA GLN A 39 -20.09 7.31 18.77
C GLN A 39 -20.81 6.17 19.51
N GLN A 40 -21.07 5.04 18.85
CA GLN A 40 -21.67 3.86 19.47
C GLN A 40 -20.68 3.08 20.35
N THR A 41 -19.39 3.17 20.06
CA THR A 41 -18.36 2.34 20.70
C THR A 41 -17.62 3.08 21.81
N LEU A 42 -17.28 4.35 21.60
CA LEU A 42 -16.53 5.17 22.53
C LEU A 42 -17.46 5.84 23.54
N LYS A 43 -17.06 5.79 24.82
CA LYS A 43 -17.77 6.47 25.93
C LYS A 43 -17.24 7.86 26.24
N ILE A 44 -16.17 8.26 25.55
CA ILE A 44 -15.50 9.55 25.72
C ILE A 44 -15.78 10.44 24.50
N PRO A 45 -15.82 11.77 24.69
CA PRO A 45 -15.90 12.69 23.56
C PRO A 45 -14.64 12.56 22.69
N PHE A 46 -14.80 12.79 21.39
CA PHE A 46 -13.72 12.86 20.43
C PHE A 46 -14.04 13.92 19.38
N GLU A 47 -13.01 14.42 18.71
CA GLU A 47 -13.11 15.37 17.61
C GLU A 47 -12.45 14.78 16.36
N ILE A 48 -13.09 14.97 15.20
CA ILE A 48 -12.48 14.63 13.92
C ILE A 48 -11.62 15.82 13.47
N VAL A 49 -10.31 15.68 13.60
CA VAL A 49 -9.35 16.75 13.25
C VAL A 49 -8.84 16.68 11.81
N ALA A 50 -8.95 15.51 11.16
CA ALA A 50 -8.49 15.32 9.78
C ALA A 50 -9.19 14.13 9.09
N HIS A 51 -9.26 14.17 7.76
CA HIS A 51 -9.80 13.09 6.93
C HIS A 51 -8.96 12.93 5.67
N HIS A 52 -8.32 11.76 5.52
CA HIS A 52 -7.39 11.47 4.43
C HIS A 52 -7.83 10.26 3.62
N ALA A 53 -7.48 10.28 2.33
CA ALA A 53 -7.61 9.15 1.41
C ALA A 53 -6.27 8.86 0.74
N GLY A 54 -6.09 7.63 0.30
CA GLY A 54 -4.87 7.19 -0.38
C GLY A 54 -5.12 5.97 -1.24
N LEU A 55 -4.55 5.99 -2.44
CA LEU A 55 -4.60 4.86 -3.38
C LEU A 55 -3.57 3.81 -3.01
N ARG A 56 -3.96 2.55 -3.10
CA ARG A 56 -3.08 1.42 -2.79
C ARG A 56 -2.74 0.71 -4.10
N PRO A 57 -1.52 0.87 -4.64
CA PRO A 57 -1.10 0.09 -5.79
C PRO A 57 -1.01 -1.38 -5.36
N ALA A 58 -2.01 -2.16 -5.76
CA ALA A 58 -2.17 -3.55 -5.40
C ALA A 58 -2.26 -4.39 -6.67
N THR A 59 -1.67 -5.57 -6.61
CA THR A 59 -1.76 -6.57 -7.68
C THR A 59 -2.92 -7.53 -7.42
N LEU A 60 -3.47 -8.15 -8.46
CA LEU A 60 -4.50 -9.19 -8.32
C LEU A 60 -4.06 -10.35 -7.40
N GLU A 61 -2.80 -10.77 -7.50
CA GLU A 61 -2.25 -11.88 -6.71
C GLU A 61 -1.80 -11.45 -5.30
N ARG A 62 -1.95 -10.17 -4.95
CA ARG A 62 -1.46 -9.55 -3.70
C ARG A 62 0.03 -9.82 -3.45
N ARG A 63 0.82 -9.84 -4.52
CA ARG A 63 2.29 -9.96 -4.49
C ARG A 63 2.91 -8.76 -5.20
N PRO A 64 3.95 -8.13 -4.63
CA PRO A 64 4.56 -6.96 -5.26
C PRO A 64 5.28 -7.32 -6.57
N PHE A 65 5.64 -6.28 -7.31
CA PHE A 65 6.49 -6.34 -8.49
C PHE A 65 7.86 -5.78 -8.11
N VAL A 66 8.87 -6.65 -8.12
CA VAL A 66 10.24 -6.33 -7.70
C VAL A 66 11.22 -6.92 -8.72
N GLY A 67 12.13 -6.11 -9.25
CA GLY A 67 13.19 -6.56 -10.15
C GLY A 67 13.40 -5.66 -11.36
N LEU A 68 14.23 -6.11 -12.30
CA LEU A 68 14.56 -5.37 -13.52
C LEU A 68 13.62 -5.68 -14.67
N HIS A 69 13.30 -4.68 -15.48
CA HIS A 69 12.52 -4.87 -16.69
C HIS A 69 13.30 -5.76 -17.69
N PRO A 70 12.71 -6.86 -18.23
CA PRO A 70 13.44 -7.84 -19.04
C PRO A 70 14.03 -7.26 -20.33
N SER A 71 13.33 -6.33 -20.98
CA SER A 71 13.82 -5.64 -22.20
C SER A 71 14.61 -4.35 -21.91
N HIS A 72 14.56 -3.83 -20.68
CA HIS A 72 15.15 -2.54 -20.31
C HIS A 72 15.92 -2.72 -18.99
N PRO A 73 17.13 -3.30 -19.01
CA PRO A 73 17.85 -3.69 -17.78
C PRO A 73 18.25 -2.50 -16.89
N ALA A 74 18.23 -1.27 -17.42
CA ALA A 74 18.43 -0.05 -16.63
C ALA A 74 17.18 0.41 -15.85
N VAL A 75 16.02 -0.25 -16.03
CA VAL A 75 14.75 0.11 -15.38
C VAL A 75 14.44 -0.89 -14.27
N GLY A 76 14.44 -0.40 -13.02
CA GLY A 76 14.03 -1.16 -11.83
C GLY A 76 12.57 -0.91 -11.46
N ILE A 77 11.89 -1.97 -11.03
CA ILE A 77 10.51 -1.94 -10.57
C ILE A 77 10.49 -2.33 -9.10
N LEU A 78 9.81 -1.52 -8.28
CA LEU A 78 9.55 -1.76 -6.86
C LEU A 78 8.17 -1.18 -6.53
N ASN A 79 7.11 -1.96 -6.73
CA ASN A 79 5.73 -1.49 -6.56
C ASN A 79 4.77 -2.65 -6.20
N GLY A 80 3.46 -2.36 -6.06
CA GLY A 80 2.42 -3.39 -5.92
C GLY A 80 2.21 -3.94 -4.51
N MET A 81 2.71 -3.25 -3.47
CA MET A 81 2.67 -3.75 -2.08
C MET A 81 1.28 -3.67 -1.40
N GLY A 82 0.28 -3.05 -2.03
CA GLY A 82 -1.07 -2.93 -1.49
C GLY A 82 -1.12 -2.34 -0.08
N THR A 83 -1.88 -2.96 0.82
CA THR A 83 -2.05 -2.51 2.22
C THR A 83 -0.83 -2.75 3.12
N LYS A 84 0.19 -3.46 2.62
CA LYS A 84 1.40 -3.81 3.38
C LYS A 84 2.64 -3.05 2.91
N GLY A 85 2.45 -1.90 2.25
CA GLY A 85 3.54 -1.04 1.76
C GLY A 85 4.61 -0.75 2.81
N CYS A 86 4.22 -0.29 3.99
CA CYS A 86 5.18 0.12 5.02
C CYS A 86 6.08 -1.03 5.52
N SER A 87 5.57 -2.26 5.57
CA SER A 87 6.35 -3.42 6.02
C SER A 87 7.10 -4.12 4.87
N LEU A 88 6.51 -4.19 3.68
CA LEU A 88 7.11 -4.87 2.53
C LEU A 88 8.10 -4.00 1.77
N ALA A 89 7.93 -2.68 1.75
CA ALA A 89 8.81 -1.80 0.97
C ALA A 89 10.27 -1.87 1.46
N PRO A 90 10.59 -1.78 2.77
CA PRO A 90 11.99 -1.91 3.23
C PRO A 90 12.59 -3.29 2.90
N PHE A 91 11.80 -4.35 3.10
CA PHE A 91 12.23 -5.72 2.82
C PHE A 91 12.60 -5.92 1.33
N PHE A 92 11.71 -5.50 0.42
CA PHE A 92 11.96 -5.67 -1.01
C PHE A 92 12.92 -4.64 -1.60
N ALA A 93 13.04 -3.44 -1.00
CA ALA A 93 14.09 -2.50 -1.33
C ALA A 93 15.48 -3.10 -1.04
N SER A 94 15.63 -3.78 0.10
CA SER A 94 16.86 -4.51 0.43
C SER A 94 17.14 -5.62 -0.59
N GLN A 95 16.15 -6.46 -0.90
CA GLN A 95 16.32 -7.52 -1.90
C GLN A 95 16.69 -6.98 -3.28
N LEU A 96 16.03 -5.90 -3.73
CA LEU A 96 16.35 -5.28 -5.01
C LEU A 96 17.77 -4.72 -5.01
N THR A 97 18.20 -4.09 -3.91
CA THR A 97 19.56 -3.56 -3.78
C THR A 97 20.60 -4.68 -3.85
N ASP A 98 20.37 -5.79 -3.14
CA ASP A 98 21.26 -6.95 -3.19
C ASP A 98 21.28 -7.61 -4.58
N HIS A 99 20.14 -7.64 -5.27
CA HIS A 99 20.05 -8.09 -6.65
C HIS A 99 20.92 -7.22 -7.57
N LEU A 100 20.84 -5.90 -7.46
CA LEU A 100 21.61 -4.97 -8.29
C LEU A 100 23.11 -5.02 -8.04
N LEU A 101 23.54 -5.21 -6.79
CA LEU A 101 24.95 -5.14 -6.41
C LEU A 101 25.66 -6.49 -6.44
N ARG A 102 24.93 -7.59 -6.26
CA ARG A 102 25.50 -8.93 -5.99
C ARG A 102 24.82 -10.06 -6.75
N ASP A 103 23.88 -9.74 -7.65
CA ASP A 103 23.05 -10.71 -8.37
C ASP A 103 22.31 -11.69 -7.42
N ALA A 104 21.97 -11.22 -6.21
CA ALA A 104 21.19 -12.01 -5.27
C ALA A 104 19.77 -12.26 -5.80
N PRO A 105 19.16 -13.43 -5.52
CA PRO A 105 17.82 -13.74 -6.01
C PRO A 105 16.75 -12.88 -5.32
N ILE A 106 15.76 -12.45 -6.09
CA ILE A 106 14.51 -11.86 -5.58
C ILE A 106 13.53 -13.00 -5.26
N ALA A 107 12.69 -12.81 -4.24
CA ALA A 107 11.63 -13.78 -3.93
C ALA A 107 10.77 -14.07 -5.17
N LYS A 108 10.61 -15.35 -5.50
CA LYS A 108 9.97 -15.77 -6.76
C LYS A 108 8.59 -15.16 -6.96
N ASP A 109 7.81 -15.07 -5.88
CA ASP A 109 6.47 -14.50 -5.89
C ASP A 109 6.45 -12.97 -5.99
N ALA A 110 7.57 -12.28 -5.83
CA ALA A 110 7.71 -10.84 -6.05
C ALA A 110 8.41 -10.50 -7.38
N ASP A 111 9.13 -11.43 -7.97
CA ASP A 111 9.94 -11.21 -9.16
C ASP A 111 9.07 -10.82 -10.38
N VAL A 112 9.38 -9.68 -11.00
CA VAL A 112 8.71 -9.20 -12.22
C VAL A 112 8.86 -10.13 -13.41
N LYS A 113 9.85 -11.04 -13.41
CA LYS A 113 10.00 -12.08 -14.44
C LYS A 113 8.78 -12.98 -14.57
N ARG A 114 7.93 -13.09 -13.54
CA ARG A 114 6.62 -13.75 -13.63
C ARG A 114 5.73 -13.17 -14.72
N PHE A 115 5.94 -11.91 -15.06
CA PHE A 115 5.21 -11.15 -16.08
C PHE A 115 6.08 -10.81 -17.29
N ALA A 116 7.19 -11.52 -17.51
CA ALA A 116 8.12 -11.24 -18.60
C ALA A 116 7.45 -11.17 -19.98
N LYS A 117 6.46 -12.04 -20.25
CA LYS A 117 5.69 -12.00 -21.51
C LYS A 117 4.91 -10.71 -21.73
N VAL A 118 4.42 -10.08 -20.66
CA VAL A 118 3.69 -8.81 -20.72
C VAL A 118 4.69 -7.66 -20.89
N LEU A 119 5.75 -7.65 -20.08
CA LEU A 119 6.79 -6.62 -20.12
C LEU A 119 7.60 -6.62 -21.42
N ALA A 120 7.77 -7.78 -22.07
CA ALA A 120 8.50 -7.87 -23.34
C ALA A 120 7.69 -7.41 -24.57
N ARG A 121 6.39 -7.09 -24.41
CA ARG A 121 5.55 -6.56 -25.48
C ARG A 121 5.55 -5.03 -25.56
N SER A 122 6.18 -4.38 -24.58
CA SER A 122 6.30 -2.92 -24.46
C SER A 122 7.45 -2.38 -25.28
#